data_AF-A0A6C0C692-F1
#
_entry.id   AF-A0A6C0C692-F1
#
_cell.length_a   1.000
_cell.length_b   1.000
_cell.length_c   1.000
_cell.angle_alpha   90.00
_cell.angle_beta   90.00
_cell.angle_gamma   90.00
#
_symmetry.space_group_name_H-M   'P 1'
#
loop_
_entity.id
_entity.type
_entity.pdbx_description
1 polymer ?
#
loop_
_entity_poly.entity_id
_entity_poly.type
_entity_poly.pdbx_seq_one_letter_code
_entity_poly.pdbx_strand_id
1 'polypeptide(L)'
;MDLTKDVYLQIGEYLDNKGKIQLSMTSKEMNKLKFIFLYEDRVDVDRIVNLSYYDNFENIASSYISISRNFIMLLRKGRLPKNVKYHHYTSDVTHFFLEFDPNNTLIKCEPHSDVYFVEGVPFFVTHLTFVDLNQPIYDIPSTVTHLDFGDRFNRSIIGSIPSSVTHLRLGNNFNGNLCKKSIPTSVKYLVLGEKYRILIPTCIVFQLDSLTYGKPTL
;
A
#
# COMPACT_ATOMS: atom_id res chain seq x y z
N MET A 1 16.17 -20.32 -24.16
CA MET A 1 16.53 -19.59 -22.94
C MET A 1 17.92 -19.03 -23.20
N ASP A 2 18.04 -17.72 -23.34
CA ASP A 2 19.29 -17.07 -23.77
C ASP A 2 20.08 -16.68 -22.51
N LEU A 3 21.25 -17.31 -22.30
CA LEU A 3 22.07 -17.24 -21.09
C LEU A 3 22.35 -15.79 -20.64
N THR A 4 22.28 -14.85 -21.57
CA THR A 4 22.49 -13.42 -21.36
C THR A 4 21.37 -12.74 -20.58
N LYS A 5 20.10 -13.18 -20.71
CA LYS A 5 18.96 -12.53 -20.03
C LYS A 5 18.98 -12.77 -18.52
N ASP A 6 19.29 -14.00 -18.11
CA ASP A 6 19.31 -14.38 -16.69
C ASP A 6 20.42 -13.61 -15.95
N VAL A 7 21.57 -13.40 -16.60
CA VAL A 7 22.65 -12.57 -16.07
C VAL A 7 22.20 -11.12 -15.87
N TYR A 8 21.47 -10.52 -16.82
CA TYR A 8 20.98 -9.15 -16.65
C TYR A 8 19.93 -9.05 -15.54
N LEU A 9 19.07 -10.04 -15.37
CA LEU A 9 18.10 -10.08 -14.27
C LEU A 9 18.82 -10.14 -12.92
N GLN A 10 19.83 -11.01 -12.79
CA GLN A 10 20.67 -11.08 -11.58
C GLN A 10 21.39 -9.76 -11.30
N ILE A 11 21.97 -9.11 -12.31
CA ILE A 11 22.55 -7.76 -12.14
C ILE A 11 21.47 -6.77 -11.68
N GLY A 12 20.27 -6.86 -12.25
CA GLY A 12 19.13 -6.03 -11.92
C GLY A 12 18.74 -6.14 -10.43
N GLU A 13 18.88 -7.29 -9.79
CA GLU A 13 18.60 -7.46 -8.35
C GLU A 13 19.47 -6.56 -7.45
N TYR A 14 20.66 -6.16 -7.93
CA TYR A 14 21.57 -5.26 -7.20
C TYR A 14 21.43 -3.78 -7.59
N LEU A 15 20.49 -3.44 -8.50
CA LEU A 15 20.29 -2.08 -8.98
C LEU A 15 18.97 -1.51 -8.46
N ASP A 16 19.01 -0.23 -8.08
CA ASP A 16 17.80 0.55 -7.86
C ASP A 16 17.03 0.77 -9.19
N ASN A 17 15.79 1.25 -9.12
CA ASN A 17 14.96 1.50 -10.29
C ASN A 17 15.65 2.46 -11.28
N LYS A 18 16.40 3.43 -10.76
CA LYS A 18 17.17 4.38 -11.57
C LYS A 18 18.29 3.66 -12.33
N GLY A 19 19.05 2.81 -11.67
CA GLY A 19 20.13 1.99 -12.23
C GLY A 19 19.61 1.03 -13.29
N LYS A 20 18.48 0.36 -13.04
CA LYS A 20 17.78 -0.49 -14.04
C LYS A 20 17.41 0.31 -15.29
N ILE A 21 16.87 1.52 -15.13
CA ILE A 21 16.53 2.41 -16.25
C ILE A 21 17.80 2.84 -16.98
N GLN A 22 18.84 3.28 -16.27
CA GLN A 22 20.13 3.68 -16.84
C GLN A 22 20.78 2.56 -17.67
N LEU A 23 20.82 1.34 -17.13
CA LEU A 23 21.32 0.16 -17.83
C LEU A 23 20.54 -0.07 -19.12
N SER A 24 19.21 0.02 -19.07
CA SER A 24 18.35 -0.17 -20.25
C SER A 24 18.55 0.89 -21.34
N MET A 25 19.06 2.08 -20.99
CA MET A 25 19.30 3.15 -21.96
C MET A 25 20.63 3.03 -22.72
N THR A 26 21.49 2.07 -22.36
CA THR A 26 22.84 1.96 -22.93
C THR A 26 22.89 1.45 -24.38
N SER A 27 21.91 0.64 -24.81
CA SER A 27 21.84 0.15 -26.20
C SER A 27 20.43 -0.29 -26.60
N LYS A 28 20.21 -0.52 -27.90
CA LYS A 28 18.92 -1.06 -28.39
C LYS A 28 18.59 -2.43 -27.81
N GLU A 29 19.60 -3.27 -27.58
CA GLU A 29 19.41 -4.58 -26.97
C GLU A 29 19.04 -4.43 -25.48
N MET A 30 19.78 -3.59 -24.76
CA MET A 30 19.54 -3.32 -23.34
C MET A 30 18.19 -2.63 -23.10
N ASN A 31 17.69 -1.87 -24.07
CA ASN A 31 16.38 -1.24 -23.99
C ASN A 31 15.22 -2.25 -23.90
N LYS A 32 15.44 -3.52 -24.26
CA LYS A 32 14.46 -4.60 -24.03
C LYS A 32 14.34 -4.95 -22.54
N LEU A 33 15.37 -4.67 -21.74
CA LEU A 33 15.42 -5.05 -20.32
C LEU A 33 14.34 -4.32 -19.48
N LYS A 34 13.93 -3.11 -19.88
CA LYS A 34 12.87 -2.37 -19.16
C LYS A 34 11.52 -3.08 -19.11
N PHE A 35 11.28 -4.02 -20.03
CA PHE A 35 10.05 -4.81 -20.08
C PHE A 35 10.10 -6.09 -19.24
N ILE A 36 11.28 -6.47 -18.77
CA ILE A 36 11.47 -7.70 -17.98
C ILE A 36 11.93 -7.41 -16.54
N PHE A 37 12.56 -6.25 -16.30
CA PHE A 37 12.88 -5.84 -14.93
C PHE A 37 11.63 -5.58 -14.12
N LEU A 38 11.66 -6.04 -12.86
CA LEU A 38 10.76 -5.61 -11.80
C LEU A 38 11.35 -4.38 -11.12
N TYR A 39 10.47 -3.43 -10.79
CA TYR A 39 10.84 -2.15 -10.21
C TYR A 39 10.28 -2.06 -8.78
N GLU A 40 11.18 -2.04 -7.80
CA GLU A 40 10.88 -2.29 -6.39
C GLU A 40 10.92 -1.02 -5.54
N ASP A 41 11.65 0.02 -5.98
CA ASP A 41 11.61 1.30 -5.28
C ASP A 41 10.24 1.95 -5.41
N ARG A 42 9.83 2.63 -4.34
CA ARG A 42 8.60 3.43 -4.31
C ARG A 42 8.59 4.47 -5.43
N VAL A 43 7.55 4.43 -6.25
CA VAL A 43 7.34 5.40 -7.33
C VAL A 43 5.92 5.95 -7.30
N ASP A 44 5.76 7.23 -7.64
CA ASP A 44 4.45 7.81 -7.85
C ASP A 44 3.80 7.22 -9.12
N VAL A 45 2.56 6.75 -9.01
CA VAL A 45 1.79 6.14 -10.11
C VAL A 45 1.72 7.07 -11.33
N ASP A 46 1.67 8.38 -11.13
CA ASP A 46 1.60 9.38 -12.19
C ASP A 46 2.82 9.35 -13.12
N ARG A 47 3.99 9.02 -12.55
CA ARG A 47 5.25 8.97 -13.30
C ARG A 47 5.33 7.76 -14.20
N ILE A 48 4.53 6.72 -13.93
CA ILE A 48 4.63 5.43 -14.58
C ILE A 48 3.39 5.07 -15.41
N VAL A 49 2.26 5.77 -15.24
CA VAL A 49 0.96 5.41 -15.85
C VAL A 49 1.03 5.27 -17.38
N ASN A 50 1.86 6.06 -18.06
CA ASN A 50 2.00 6.04 -19.52
C ASN A 50 3.12 5.11 -20.02
N LEU A 51 3.85 4.44 -19.12
CA LEU A 51 4.90 3.51 -19.50
C LEU A 51 4.29 2.22 -20.07
N SER A 52 4.93 1.67 -21.09
CA SER A 52 4.54 0.39 -21.70
C SER A 52 4.87 -0.82 -20.84
N TYR A 53 5.79 -0.67 -19.88
CA TYR A 53 6.16 -1.65 -18.85
C TYR A 53 5.56 -1.32 -17.47
N TYR A 54 4.45 -0.57 -17.46
CA TYR A 54 3.73 -0.15 -16.25
C TYR A 54 3.43 -1.30 -15.28
N ASP A 55 3.09 -2.49 -15.78
CA ASP A 55 2.75 -3.65 -14.94
C ASP A 55 3.92 -4.18 -14.09
N ASN A 56 5.16 -3.76 -14.34
CA ASN A 56 6.37 -4.27 -13.69
C ASN A 56 6.75 -3.54 -12.38
N PHE A 57 5.97 -2.55 -11.95
CA PHE A 57 6.22 -1.82 -10.71
C PHE A 57 5.52 -2.49 -9.53
N GLU A 58 6.27 -2.79 -8.47
CA GLU A 58 5.76 -3.50 -7.29
C GLU A 58 5.44 -2.58 -6.11
N ASN A 59 6.09 -1.41 -6.04
CA ASN A 59 5.93 -0.45 -4.95
C ASN A 59 5.49 0.91 -5.50
N ILE A 60 4.23 1.24 -5.25
CA ILE A 60 3.63 2.47 -5.77
C ILE A 60 3.12 3.38 -4.66
N ALA A 61 3.09 4.66 -4.98
CA ALA A 61 2.40 5.66 -4.21
C ALA A 61 1.34 6.34 -5.07
N SER A 62 0.19 6.60 -4.47
CA SER A 62 -0.85 7.43 -5.07
C SER A 62 -1.21 8.56 -4.11
N SER A 63 -1.38 9.77 -4.64
CA SER A 63 -1.84 10.94 -3.89
C SER A 63 -3.22 11.38 -4.39
N TYR A 64 -4.13 11.81 -3.53
CA TYR A 64 -5.48 12.23 -3.96
C TYR A 64 -5.46 13.26 -5.11
N ILE A 65 -4.55 14.25 -5.05
CA ILE A 65 -4.40 15.29 -6.06
C ILE A 65 -3.87 14.70 -7.39
N SER A 66 -2.90 13.81 -7.29
CA SER A 66 -2.34 13.03 -8.41
C SER A 66 -3.41 12.17 -9.09
N ILE A 67 -4.21 11.49 -8.28
CA ILE A 67 -5.29 10.63 -8.72
C ILE A 67 -6.35 11.47 -9.41
N SER A 68 -6.79 12.63 -8.92
CA SER A 68 -7.83 13.42 -9.63
C SER A 68 -7.51 13.71 -11.11
N ARG A 69 -6.24 13.98 -11.46
CA ARG A 69 -5.81 14.18 -12.86
C ARG A 69 -5.57 12.86 -13.60
N ASN A 70 -4.95 11.88 -12.95
CA ASN A 70 -4.65 10.58 -13.56
C ASN A 70 -5.79 9.57 -13.44
N PHE A 71 -6.89 9.89 -12.77
CA PHE A 71 -8.12 9.10 -12.66
C PHE A 71 -8.71 8.93 -14.05
N ILE A 72 -8.70 9.99 -14.88
CA ILE A 72 -9.08 9.90 -16.30
C ILE A 72 -8.14 8.98 -17.09
N MET A 73 -6.86 8.88 -16.73
CA MET A 73 -5.89 7.98 -17.38
C MET A 73 -5.95 6.53 -16.86
N LEU A 74 -6.19 6.32 -15.57
CA LEU A 74 -6.44 5.02 -14.96
C LEU A 74 -7.78 4.45 -15.44
N LEU A 75 -8.78 5.27 -15.74
CA LEU A 75 -9.98 4.84 -16.45
C LEU A 75 -9.67 4.31 -17.86
N ARG A 76 -8.63 4.83 -18.54
CA ARG A 76 -8.20 4.33 -19.88
C ARG A 76 -7.43 3.01 -19.82
N LYS A 77 -6.58 2.81 -18.81
CA LYS A 77 -5.87 1.53 -18.59
C LYS A 77 -6.68 0.52 -17.77
N GLY A 78 -7.72 1.00 -17.09
CA GLY A 78 -8.67 0.23 -16.30
C GLY A 78 -8.18 -0.29 -14.95
N ARG A 79 -6.92 -0.04 -14.51
CA ARG A 79 -6.36 -0.70 -13.30
C ARG A 79 -4.98 -0.22 -12.83
N LEU A 80 -4.64 -0.56 -11.57
CA LEU A 80 -3.27 -0.53 -11.02
C LEU A 80 -2.35 -1.56 -11.73
N PRO A 81 -1.01 -1.41 -11.63
CA PRO A 81 -0.06 -2.38 -12.19
C PRO A 81 -0.35 -3.80 -11.70
N LYS A 82 -0.17 -4.81 -12.55
CA LYS A 82 -0.43 -6.22 -12.17
C LYS A 82 0.41 -6.70 -10.99
N ASN A 83 1.65 -6.22 -10.87
CA ASN A 83 2.61 -6.75 -9.92
C ASN A 83 2.72 -5.91 -8.64
N VAL A 84 1.81 -4.97 -8.38
CA VAL A 84 1.86 -4.18 -7.13
C VAL A 84 1.75 -5.11 -5.92
N LYS A 85 2.69 -4.97 -5.00
CA LYS A 85 2.69 -5.61 -3.69
C LYS A 85 2.51 -4.59 -2.57
N TYR A 86 3.10 -3.40 -2.74
CA TYR A 86 3.12 -2.31 -1.78
C TYR A 86 2.40 -1.10 -2.35
N HIS A 87 1.40 -0.60 -1.61
CA HIS A 87 0.69 0.62 -1.98
C HIS A 87 0.69 1.62 -0.83
N HIS A 88 1.34 2.76 -1.07
CA HIS A 88 1.36 3.91 -0.18
C HIS A 88 0.33 4.95 -0.58
N TYR A 89 -0.76 5.06 0.18
CA TYR A 89 -1.82 6.02 -0.06
C TYR A 89 -1.57 7.32 0.69
N THR A 90 -1.56 8.43 -0.04
CA THR A 90 -1.41 9.78 0.50
C THR A 90 -2.65 10.60 0.19
N SER A 91 -3.26 11.21 1.19
CA SER A 91 -4.46 12.03 0.98
C SER A 91 -4.47 13.21 1.94
N ASP A 92 -4.58 14.42 1.38
CA ASP A 92 -4.76 15.65 2.16
C ASP A 92 -6.23 15.95 2.44
N VAL A 93 -7.17 15.16 1.88
CA VAL A 93 -8.61 15.41 2.06
C VAL A 93 -9.19 14.72 3.29
N THR A 94 -10.09 15.44 3.94
CA THR A 94 -10.74 15.08 5.21
C THR A 94 -11.92 14.12 5.05
N HIS A 95 -12.35 13.84 3.82
CA HIS A 95 -13.44 12.90 3.51
C HIS A 95 -13.05 12.05 2.29
N PHE A 96 -12.71 10.79 2.50
CA PHE A 96 -12.30 9.87 1.42
C PHE A 96 -12.77 8.46 1.74
N PHE A 97 -13.47 7.83 0.80
CA PHE A 97 -13.92 6.45 0.90
C PHE A 97 -13.08 5.57 -0.03
N LEU A 98 -12.43 4.56 0.54
CA LEU A 98 -11.82 3.47 -0.21
C LEU A 98 -12.89 2.39 -0.39
N GLU A 99 -13.18 2.02 -1.62
CA GLU A 99 -13.87 0.75 -1.90
C GLU A 99 -12.79 -0.27 -2.25
N PHE A 100 -13.08 -1.54 -2.14
CA PHE A 100 -12.12 -2.59 -2.45
C PHE A 100 -12.72 -3.43 -3.56
N ASP A 101 -12.04 -3.51 -4.72
CA ASP A 101 -12.49 -4.31 -5.88
C ASP A 101 -11.71 -5.64 -5.99
N PRO A 102 -12.37 -6.80 -5.77
CA PRO A 102 -11.76 -8.13 -5.84
C PRO A 102 -11.21 -8.53 -7.19
N ASN A 103 -11.71 -7.91 -8.25
CA ASN A 103 -11.36 -8.29 -9.60
C ASN A 103 -10.42 -7.28 -10.27
N ASN A 104 -10.10 -6.16 -9.61
CA ASN A 104 -9.31 -5.05 -10.19
C ASN A 104 -9.87 -4.61 -11.56
N THR A 105 -11.20 -4.72 -11.75
CA THR A 105 -11.84 -4.56 -13.06
C THR A 105 -12.62 -3.28 -13.20
N LEU A 106 -13.11 -2.67 -12.12
CA LEU A 106 -13.80 -1.39 -12.17
C LEU A 106 -13.74 -0.69 -10.83
N ILE A 107 -13.12 0.49 -10.82
CA ILE A 107 -13.43 1.50 -9.80
C ILE A 107 -14.90 1.90 -10.02
N LYS A 108 -15.78 1.53 -9.10
CA LYS A 108 -17.17 2.00 -9.10
C LYS A 108 -17.23 3.37 -8.44
N CYS A 109 -17.87 4.31 -9.09
CA CYS A 109 -18.21 5.61 -8.51
C CYS A 109 -19.72 5.72 -8.50
N GLU A 110 -20.33 5.81 -7.32
CA GLU A 110 -21.73 6.20 -7.21
C GLU A 110 -21.82 7.69 -6.82
N PRO A 111 -22.51 8.52 -7.62
CA PRO A 111 -22.63 9.93 -7.33
C PRO A 111 -23.92 10.17 -6.56
N HIS A 112 -23.87 10.51 -5.28
CA HIS A 112 -24.93 11.35 -4.70
C HIS A 112 -24.38 12.24 -3.58
N SER A 113 -24.35 13.55 -3.90
CA SER A 113 -24.00 14.71 -3.07
C SER A 113 -22.54 14.85 -2.62
N ASP A 114 -21.87 15.85 -3.20
CA ASP A 114 -20.55 16.43 -2.87
C ASP A 114 -19.36 15.45 -2.82
N VAL A 115 -19.05 14.94 -4.03
CA VAL A 115 -17.78 14.39 -4.53
C VAL A 115 -17.05 13.39 -3.62
N TYR A 116 -17.24 12.10 -3.90
CA TYR A 116 -16.30 11.05 -3.51
C TYR A 116 -15.87 10.26 -4.75
N PHE A 117 -14.60 10.40 -5.12
CA PHE A 117 -13.95 9.47 -6.02
C PHE A 117 -13.48 8.29 -5.18
N VAL A 118 -14.05 7.13 -5.48
CA VAL A 118 -13.65 5.86 -4.89
C VAL A 118 -12.33 5.47 -5.53
N GLU A 119 -11.31 5.14 -4.74
CA GLU A 119 -10.14 4.42 -5.24
C GLU A 119 -10.18 3.01 -4.66
N GLY A 120 -10.08 2.02 -5.55
CA GLY A 120 -9.94 0.61 -5.20
C GLY A 120 -8.56 0.31 -4.64
N VAL A 121 -8.43 -0.33 -3.46
CA VAL A 121 -7.21 -1.14 -3.20
C VAL A 121 -7.45 -2.54 -3.77
N PRO A 122 -6.65 -3.00 -4.76
CA PRO A 122 -6.87 -4.32 -5.36
C PRO A 122 -6.60 -5.46 -4.38
N PHE A 123 -7.28 -6.58 -4.58
CA PHE A 123 -7.19 -7.76 -3.72
C PHE A 123 -5.87 -8.54 -3.87
N PHE A 124 -4.86 -8.05 -4.56
CA PHE A 124 -3.51 -8.63 -4.55
C PHE A 124 -2.50 -7.81 -3.74
N VAL A 125 -2.89 -6.64 -3.21
CA VAL A 125 -2.01 -5.84 -2.35
C VAL A 125 -1.80 -6.56 -1.03
N THR A 126 -0.53 -6.74 -0.65
CA THR A 126 -0.16 -7.44 0.59
C THR A 126 0.30 -6.48 1.68
N HIS A 127 0.81 -5.31 1.29
CA HIS A 127 1.30 -4.26 2.18
C HIS A 127 0.59 -2.96 1.87
N LEU A 128 -0.14 -2.46 2.87
CA LEU A 128 -0.96 -1.26 2.75
C LEU A 128 -0.51 -0.24 3.79
N THR A 129 -0.13 0.95 3.32
CA THR A 129 0.29 2.06 4.18
C THR A 129 -0.50 3.30 3.87
N PHE A 130 -1.06 3.91 4.91
CA PHE A 130 -1.68 5.22 4.86
C PHE A 130 -0.74 6.27 5.45
N VAL A 131 -0.59 7.41 4.78
CA VAL A 131 0.30 8.48 5.27
C VAL A 131 -0.44 9.45 6.20
N ASP A 132 -1.57 9.98 5.75
CA ASP A 132 -2.32 11.05 6.43
C ASP A 132 -3.79 10.70 6.67
N LEU A 133 -4.06 9.44 6.99
CA LEU A 133 -5.41 8.98 7.30
C LEU A 133 -5.86 9.48 8.68
N ASN A 134 -7.00 10.16 8.73
CA ASN A 134 -7.66 10.54 9.99
C ASN A 134 -9.19 10.29 9.95
N GLN A 135 -9.60 9.28 9.20
CA GLN A 135 -10.99 8.86 9.00
C GLN A 135 -11.14 7.37 9.32
N PRO A 136 -12.36 6.91 9.64
CA PRO A 136 -12.61 5.47 9.76
C PRO A 136 -12.38 4.77 8.42
N ILE A 137 -11.82 3.55 8.48
CA ILE A 137 -11.70 2.65 7.34
C ILE A 137 -12.58 1.43 7.58
N TYR A 138 -13.27 1.01 6.52
CA TYR A 138 -14.02 -0.24 6.45
C TYR A 138 -13.43 -1.10 5.33
N ASP A 139 -13.63 -2.42 5.39
CA ASP A 139 -13.44 -3.36 4.27
C ASP A 139 -12.02 -3.54 3.69
N ILE A 140 -10.96 -3.40 4.50
CA ILE A 140 -9.58 -3.72 4.07
C ILE A 140 -9.49 -5.15 3.50
N PRO A 141 -8.80 -5.40 2.37
CA PRO A 141 -8.81 -6.70 1.70
C PRO A 141 -8.17 -7.77 2.57
N SER A 142 -8.73 -8.98 2.49
CA SER A 142 -8.21 -10.16 3.19
C SER A 142 -6.86 -10.66 2.66
N THR A 143 -6.27 -10.00 1.67
CA THR A 143 -4.91 -10.26 1.20
C THR A 143 -3.86 -9.36 1.84
N VAL A 144 -4.28 -8.30 2.51
CA VAL A 144 -3.38 -7.44 3.27
C VAL A 144 -2.87 -8.22 4.49
N THR A 145 -1.55 -8.35 4.56
CA THR A 145 -0.83 -9.00 5.67
C THR A 145 -0.08 -8.00 6.54
N HIS A 146 0.28 -6.84 5.98
CA HIS A 146 0.97 -5.74 6.66
C HIS A 146 0.15 -4.47 6.49
N LEU A 147 -0.27 -3.88 7.61
CA LEU A 147 -1.13 -2.71 7.64
C LEU A 147 -0.52 -1.62 8.52
N ASP A 148 -0.34 -0.43 7.93
CA ASP A 148 0.09 0.77 8.63
C ASP A 148 -0.94 1.89 8.43
N PHE A 149 -1.59 2.33 9.51
CA PHE A 149 -2.59 3.40 9.48
C PHE A 149 -1.99 4.81 9.38
N GLY A 150 -0.68 4.98 9.55
CA GLY A 150 -0.04 6.29 9.46
C GLY A 150 -0.17 7.14 10.72
N ASP A 151 0.60 8.22 10.79
CA ASP A 151 0.82 8.96 12.05
C ASP A 151 -0.38 9.77 12.51
N ARG A 152 -1.28 10.16 11.60
CA ARG A 152 -2.45 10.98 11.92
C ARG A 152 -3.65 10.19 12.41
N PHE A 153 -3.63 8.86 12.30
CA PHE A 153 -4.78 8.04 12.59
C PHE A 153 -5.12 8.02 14.08
N ASN A 154 -6.36 8.38 14.40
CA ASN A 154 -6.88 8.34 15.77
C ASN A 154 -8.38 8.02 15.79
N ARG A 155 -8.77 6.93 15.13
CA ARG A 155 -10.16 6.45 15.06
C ARG A 155 -10.29 5.06 15.68
N SER A 156 -11.53 4.65 15.95
CA SER A 156 -11.80 3.27 16.37
C SER A 156 -11.38 2.28 15.29
N ILE A 157 -10.83 1.14 15.70
CA ILE A 157 -10.38 0.05 14.82
C ILE A 157 -11.21 -1.23 14.99
N ILE A 158 -12.27 -1.19 15.81
CA ILE A 158 -13.09 -2.37 16.11
C ILE A 158 -13.74 -2.87 14.82
N GLY A 159 -13.38 -4.07 14.38
CA GLY A 159 -13.89 -4.69 13.16
C GLY A 159 -13.27 -4.18 11.85
N SER A 160 -12.31 -3.23 11.92
CA SER A 160 -11.69 -2.65 10.71
C SER A 160 -10.49 -3.44 10.19
N ILE A 161 -9.88 -4.30 11.01
CA ILE A 161 -8.65 -5.02 10.66
C ILE A 161 -9.01 -6.46 10.24
N PRO A 162 -8.64 -6.90 9.04
CA PRO A 162 -8.96 -8.24 8.56
C PRO A 162 -8.09 -9.31 9.23
N SER A 163 -8.59 -10.54 9.31
CA SER A 163 -7.91 -11.68 9.97
C SER A 163 -6.69 -12.21 9.20
N SER A 164 -6.33 -11.58 8.08
CA SER A 164 -5.10 -11.83 7.33
C SER A 164 -3.91 -11.02 7.83
N VAL A 165 -4.16 -9.92 8.56
CA VAL A 165 -3.10 -9.03 9.03
C VAL A 165 -2.26 -9.74 10.09
N THR A 166 -0.95 -9.73 9.89
CA THR A 166 0.07 -10.27 10.79
C THR A 166 0.93 -9.17 11.42
N HIS A 167 1.14 -8.06 10.69
CA HIS A 167 1.89 -6.90 11.13
C HIS A 167 1.00 -5.67 11.09
N LEU A 168 0.84 -5.01 12.23
CA LEU A 168 -0.07 -3.89 12.40
C LEU A 168 0.62 -2.70 13.05
N ARG A 169 0.50 -1.53 12.44
CA ARG A 169 0.90 -0.24 13.03
C ARG A 169 -0.29 0.70 13.09
N LEU A 170 -0.60 1.19 14.29
CA LEU A 170 -1.73 2.09 14.53
C LEU A 170 -1.37 3.58 14.41
N GLY A 171 -0.07 3.91 14.41
CA GLY A 171 0.43 5.27 14.20
C GLY A 171 0.61 6.10 15.46
N ASN A 172 1.29 7.23 15.31
CA ASN A 172 1.72 8.09 16.43
C ASN A 172 0.59 8.79 17.20
N ASN A 173 -0.51 9.17 16.53
CA ASN A 173 -1.63 9.85 17.17
C ASN A 173 -2.69 8.92 17.76
N PHE A 174 -2.60 7.62 17.52
CA PHE A 174 -3.60 6.68 18.03
C PHE A 174 -3.56 6.63 19.55
N ASN A 175 -4.69 6.94 20.17
CA ASN A 175 -4.89 6.82 21.61
C ASN A 175 -6.30 6.26 21.91
N GLY A 176 -6.78 5.34 21.07
CA GLY A 176 -8.08 4.69 21.20
C GLY A 176 -8.05 3.51 22.18
N ASN A 177 -9.17 3.23 22.83
CA ASN A 177 -9.27 2.07 23.73
C ASN A 177 -9.17 0.76 22.93
N LEU A 178 -8.30 -0.14 23.37
CA LEU A 178 -8.16 -1.47 22.78
C LEU A 178 -8.96 -2.48 23.59
N CYS A 179 -9.67 -3.38 22.91
CA CYS A 179 -10.37 -4.50 23.51
C CYS A 179 -10.12 -5.78 22.70
N LYS A 180 -10.61 -6.92 23.18
CA LYS A 180 -10.45 -8.23 22.52
C LYS A 180 -10.89 -8.25 21.05
N LYS A 181 -11.84 -7.38 20.67
CA LYS A 181 -12.35 -7.28 19.28
C LYS A 181 -11.59 -6.27 18.42
N SER A 182 -10.66 -5.51 19.00
CA SER A 182 -9.90 -4.48 18.29
C SER A 182 -8.78 -5.05 17.43
N ILE A 183 -8.12 -6.11 17.90
CA ILE A 183 -6.94 -6.69 17.24
C ILE A 183 -7.22 -8.17 16.92
N PRO A 184 -7.26 -8.58 15.64
CA PRO A 184 -7.44 -9.99 15.26
C PRO A 184 -6.35 -10.89 15.84
N THR A 185 -6.67 -12.17 16.09
CA THR A 185 -5.73 -13.16 16.63
C THR A 185 -4.59 -13.51 15.67
N SER A 186 -4.70 -13.13 14.41
CA SER A 186 -3.66 -13.30 13.40
C SER A 186 -2.50 -12.31 13.54
N VAL A 187 -2.72 -11.19 14.23
CA VAL A 187 -1.71 -10.15 14.43
C VAL A 187 -0.66 -10.66 15.39
N LYS A 188 0.57 -10.74 14.90
CA LYS A 188 1.76 -11.19 15.65
C LYS A 188 2.61 -10.00 16.10
N TYR A 189 2.66 -8.96 15.28
CA TYR A 189 3.48 -7.79 15.52
C TYR A 189 2.58 -6.55 15.58
N LEU A 190 2.58 -5.88 16.74
CA LEU A 190 1.84 -4.64 16.96
C LEU A 190 2.80 -3.49 17.28
N VAL A 191 2.70 -2.42 16.51
CA VAL A 191 3.42 -1.17 16.74
C VAL A 191 2.43 -0.08 17.14
N LEU A 192 2.62 0.47 18.33
CA LEU A 192 1.84 1.59 18.86
C LEU A 192 2.64 2.89 18.80
N GLY A 193 1.92 4.01 18.68
CA GLY A 193 2.49 5.34 18.72
C GLY A 193 2.98 5.78 20.10
N GLU A 194 3.86 6.78 20.12
CA GLU A 194 4.36 7.40 21.37
C GLU A 194 3.27 8.10 22.19
N LYS A 195 2.15 8.48 21.56
CA LYS A 195 1.01 9.10 22.25
C LYS A 195 0.03 8.10 22.85
N TYR A 196 0.24 6.80 22.67
CA TYR A 196 -0.63 5.79 23.26
C TYR A 196 -0.42 5.72 24.78
N ARG A 197 -1.47 6.04 25.56
CA ARG A 197 -1.42 6.12 27.04
C ARG A 197 -2.39 5.17 27.75
N ILE A 198 -3.22 4.43 27.01
CA ILE A 198 -4.24 3.55 27.58
C ILE A 198 -3.61 2.19 27.94
N LEU A 199 -4.12 1.53 28.98
CA LEU A 199 -3.69 0.17 29.31
C LEU A 199 -4.16 -0.82 28.25
N ILE A 200 -3.23 -1.64 27.76
CA ILE A 200 -3.53 -2.67 26.77
C ILE A 200 -4.09 -3.89 27.52
N PRO A 201 -5.25 -4.43 27.13
CA PRO A 201 -5.77 -5.67 27.69
C PRO A 201 -4.76 -6.80 27.57
N THR A 202 -4.59 -7.56 28.65
CA THR A 202 -3.64 -8.70 28.70
C THR A 202 -3.93 -9.74 27.61
N CYS A 203 -5.19 -9.93 27.24
CA CYS A 203 -5.56 -10.83 26.15
C CYS A 203 -4.99 -10.44 24.78
N ILE A 204 -4.74 -9.15 24.53
CA ILE A 204 -4.04 -8.67 23.32
C ILE A 204 -2.54 -8.91 23.47
N VAL A 205 -1.97 -8.60 24.63
CA VAL A 205 -0.53 -8.76 24.85
C VAL A 205 -0.11 -10.23 24.70
N PHE A 206 -0.88 -11.17 25.25
CA PHE A 206 -0.54 -12.60 25.22
C PHE A 206 -0.62 -13.27 23.85
N GLN A 207 -1.29 -12.67 22.86
CA GLN A 207 -1.35 -13.22 21.50
C GLN A 207 -0.24 -12.68 20.59
N LEU A 208 0.48 -11.64 21.00
CA LEU A 208 1.50 -11.00 20.18
C LEU A 208 2.85 -11.69 20.37
N ASP A 209 3.57 -11.90 19.26
CA ASP A 209 4.99 -12.25 19.28
C ASP A 209 5.84 -11.03 19.67
N SER A 210 5.40 -9.82 19.27
CA SER A 210 6.07 -8.56 19.59
C SER A 210 5.12 -7.39 19.71
N LEU A 211 5.36 -6.56 20.72
CA LEU A 211 4.70 -5.28 20.96
C LEU A 211 5.76 -4.20 21.12
N THR A 212 5.75 -3.20 20.24
CA THR A 212 6.72 -2.09 20.28
C THR A 212 6.01 -0.73 20.27
N TYR A 213 6.74 0.30 20.72
CA TYR A 213 6.30 1.69 20.73
C TYR A 213 7.19 2.54 19.84
N GLY A 214 6.59 3.52 19.15
CA GLY A 214 7.29 4.47 18.29
C GLY A 214 7.38 4.01 16.84
N LYS A 215 8.24 4.69 16.07
CA LYS A 215 8.50 4.31 14.68
C LYS A 215 9.56 3.20 14.68
N PRO A 216 9.34 2.05 14.02
CA PRO A 216 10.42 1.09 13.83
C PRO A 216 11.54 1.81 13.08
N THR A 217 12.70 1.90 13.71
CA THR A 217 13.95 2.27 13.02
C THR A 217 14.18 1.21 11.95
N LEU A 218 13.98 1.60 10.69
CA LEU A 218 14.53 0.88 9.53
C LEU A 218 16.06 0.99 9.57
#